data_AF-A0A2G9MQS4-F1
#
_entry.id   AF-A0A2G9MQS4-F1
#
_cell.length_a   1.000
_cell.length_b   1.000
_cell.length_c   1.000
_cell.angle_alpha   90.00
_cell.angle_beta   90.00
_cell.angle_gamma   90.00
#
_symmetry.space_group_name_H-M   'P 1'
#
loop_
_entity.id
_entity.type
_entity.pdbx_description
1 polymer ?
#
loop_
_entity_poly.entity_id
_entity_poly.type
_entity_poly.pdbx_seq_one_letter_code
_entity_poly.pdbx_strand_id
1 'polypeptide(L)' 'MLDLKSASLASPEEVYEKTTCVIGSVPPFGTLFNLEVYVSKDILNQEIIFFSAGTHNDSIKMKSKDYIMIINPVLIDFS' A
#
# COMPACT_ATOMS: atom_id res chain seq x y z
N MET A 1 -0.52 7.49 -15.62
CA MET A 1 -1.82 6.80 -15.79
C MET A 1 -1.56 5.33 -16.03
N LEU A 2 -2.22 4.44 -15.30
CA LEU A 2 -2.08 2.99 -15.47
C LEU A 2 -2.73 2.57 -16.80
N ASP A 3 -2.04 1.78 -17.62
CA ASP A 3 -2.58 1.26 -18.90
C ASP A 3 -3.50 0.06 -18.66
N LEU A 4 -4.61 0.31 -17.97
CA LEU A 4 -5.60 -0.69 -17.58
C LEU A 4 -6.93 -0.41 -18.27
N LYS A 5 -7.59 -1.47 -18.75
CA LYS A 5 -8.94 -1.37 -19.33
C LYS A 5 -10.01 -1.02 -18.29
N SER A 6 -9.85 -1.49 -17.06
CA SER A 6 -10.71 -1.18 -15.92
C SER A 6 -9.99 -1.50 -14.61
N ALA A 7 -10.40 -0.84 -13.54
CA ALA A 7 -10.02 -1.16 -12.17
C ALA A 7 -11.24 -0.99 -11.26
N SER A 8 -11.36 -1.84 -10.24
CA SER A 8 -12.40 -1.78 -9.22
C SER A 8 -11.79 -2.03 -7.84
N LEU A 9 -12.45 -1.55 -6.79
CA LEU A 9 -12.06 -1.90 -5.43
C LEU A 9 -12.40 -3.37 -5.16
N ALA A 10 -11.51 -4.05 -4.43
CA ALA A 10 -11.75 -5.40 -3.96
C ALA A 10 -12.85 -5.42 -2.88
N SER A 11 -13.60 -6.52 -2.78
CA SER A 11 -14.53 -6.72 -1.67
C SER A 11 -13.78 -7.00 -0.36
N PRO A 12 -14.42 -6.84 0.82
CA PRO A 12 -13.81 -7.21 2.10
C PRO A 12 -13.34 -8.68 2.15
N GLU A 13 -14.09 -9.59 1.52
CA GLU A 13 -13.74 -11.00 1.41
C GLU A 13 -12.48 -11.21 0.56
N GLU A 14 -12.40 -10.59 -0.62
CA GLU A 14 -11.21 -10.66 -1.49
C GLU A 14 -9.97 -10.11 -0.79
N VAL A 15 -10.11 -9.01 -0.03
CA VAL A 15 -9.01 -8.46 0.78
C VAL A 15 -8.52 -9.50 1.78
N TYR A 16 -9.41 -10.14 2.53
CA TYR A 16 -9.04 -11.14 3.52
C TYR A 16 -8.40 -12.38 2.88
N GLU A 17 -8.96 -12.88 1.78
CA GLU A 17 -8.42 -14.04 1.07
C GLU A 17 -6.99 -13.80 0.56
N LYS A 18 -6.69 -12.58 0.09
CA LYS A 18 -5.38 -12.24 -0.47
C LYS A 18 -4.34 -11.86 0.58
N THR A 19 -4.77 -11.23 1.67
CA THR A 19 -3.83 -10.60 2.62
C THR A 19 -3.88 -11.20 4.01
N THR A 20 -4.90 -12.00 4.33
CA THR A 20 -5.25 -12.46 5.69
C THR A 20 -5.44 -11.33 6.71
N CYS A 21 -5.50 -10.08 6.26
CA CYS A 21 -5.72 -8.91 7.07
C CYS A 21 -7.20 -8.57 7.10
N VAL A 22 -7.65 -8.00 8.22
CA VAL A 22 -8.98 -7.39 8.30
C VAL A 22 -9.00 -6.14 7.44
N ILE A 23 -10.14 -5.82 6.84
CA ILE A 23 -10.30 -4.61 6.05
C ILE A 23 -9.90 -3.37 6.87
N GLY A 24 -9.12 -2.47 6.28
CA GLY A 24 -8.59 -1.29 6.96
C GLY A 24 -7.39 -1.54 7.86
N SER A 25 -6.94 -2.80 8.01
CA SER A 25 -5.68 -3.14 8.70
C SER A 25 -4.55 -3.58 7.77
N VAL A 26 -4.79 -3.59 6.44
CA VAL A 26 -3.82 -4.04 5.44
C VAL A 26 -2.61 -3.09 5.44
N PRO A 27 -1.39 -3.59 5.72
CA PRO A 27 -0.20 -2.78 5.55
C PRO A 27 0.05 -2.51 4.05
N PRO A 28 0.60 -1.35 3.65
CA PRO A 28 0.94 -1.02 2.27
C PRO A 28 2.21 -1.78 1.81
N PHE A 29 2.39 -3.02 2.28
CA PHE A 29 3.49 -3.92 1.95
C PHE A 29 2.94 -5.04 1.06
N GLY A 30 2.44 -4.68 -0.13
CA GLY A 30 1.84 -5.64 -1.06
C GLY A 30 2.79 -6.78 -1.44
N THR A 31 4.10 -6.55 -1.37
CA THR A 31 5.13 -7.58 -1.57
C THR A 31 5.02 -8.75 -0.60
N LEU A 32 4.52 -8.54 0.63
CA LEU A 32 4.23 -9.63 1.59
C LEU A 32 3.10 -10.55 1.11
N PHE A 33 2.23 -10.04 0.25
CA PHE A 33 1.07 -10.72 -0.31
C PHE A 33 1.26 -11.09 -1.79
N ASN A 34 2.48 -10.94 -2.31
CA ASN A 34 2.81 -11.14 -3.72
C ASN A 34 1.95 -10.28 -4.68
N LEU A 35 1.66 -9.05 -4.25
CA LEU A 35 0.91 -8.03 -4.99
C LEU A 35 1.86 -6.90 -5.43
N GLU A 36 1.66 -6.41 -6.65
CA GLU A 36 2.35 -5.22 -7.13
C GLU A 36 1.87 -3.98 -6.37
N VAL A 37 2.80 -3.12 -6.00
CA VAL A 37 2.50 -1.92 -5.20
C VAL A 37 2.65 -0.67 -6.06
N TYR A 38 1.57 0.10 -6.12
CA TYR A 38 1.52 1.40 -6.78
C TYR A 38 1.43 2.49 -5.73
N VAL A 39 2.27 3.53 -5.84
CA VAL A 39 2.34 4.59 -4.84
C VAL A 39 2.35 5.95 -5.52
N SER A 40 1.62 6.91 -4.95
CA SER A 40 1.64 8.30 -5.44
C SER A 40 3.04 8.90 -5.29
N LYS A 41 3.52 9.60 -6.33
CA LYS A 41 4.77 10.37 -6.27
C LYS A 41 4.79 11.40 -5.15
N ASP A 42 3.62 11.91 -4.76
CA ASP A 42 3.51 12.91 -3.68
C ASP A 42 3.97 12.39 -2.32
N ILE A 43 4.01 11.06 -2.12
CA ILE A 43 4.50 10.48 -0.87
C ILE A 43 5.97 10.83 -0.62
N LEU A 44 6.75 11.07 -1.69
CA LEU A 44 8.16 11.45 -1.60
C LEU A 44 8.36 12.85 -1.03
N ASN A 45 7.32 13.69 -1.03
CA ASN A 45 7.34 15.01 -0.43
C ASN A 45 7.17 14.96 1.09
N GLN A 46 6.74 13.82 1.64
CA GLN A 46 6.61 13.62 3.09
C GLN A 46 7.91 13.01 3.63
N GLU A 47 8.45 13.55 4.72
CA GLU A 47 9.63 12.94 5.36
C GLU A 47 9.27 11.60 6.02
N ILE A 48 8.10 11.56 6.67
CA ILE A 48 7.60 10.43 7.44
C ILE A 48 6.21 10.03 6.95
N ILE A 49 5.95 8.72 6.92
CA ILE A 49 4.63 8.14 6.68
C ILE A 49 4.18 7.31 7.87
N PHE A 50 2.86 7.19 8.02
CA PHE A 50 2.20 6.30 8.97
C PHE A 50 1.27 5.35 8.21
N PHE A 51 1.29 4.08 8.57
CA PHE A 51 0.39 3.08 7.98
C PHE A 51 0.09 1.96 8.97
N SER A 52 -0.97 1.18 8.70
CA SER A 52 -1.39 0.07 9.57
C SER A 52 -0.35 -1.06 9.59
N ALA A 53 -0.17 -1.68 10.76
CA ALA A 53 0.76 -2.79 10.97
C ALA A 53 0.10 -4.18 10.90
N GLY A 54 -1.01 -4.33 10.17
CA GLY A 54 -1.77 -5.60 10.11
C GLY A 54 -2.94 -5.68 11.08
N THR A 55 -3.05 -4.73 12.03
CA THR A 55 -4.13 -4.64 13.02
C THR A 55 -4.75 -3.24 13.03
N HIS A 56 -5.91 -3.09 13.68
CA HIS A 56 -6.56 -1.79 13.82
C HIS A 56 -5.91 -0.86 14.85
N ASN A 57 -5.10 -1.41 15.75
CA ASN A 57 -4.60 -0.68 16.91
C ASN A 57 -3.13 -0.27 16.77
N ASP A 58 -2.42 -0.88 15.80
CA ASP A 58 -0.99 -0.68 15.62
C ASP A 58 -0.69 0.02 14.30
N SER A 59 0.25 0.96 14.34
CA SER A 59 0.75 1.66 13.16
C SER A 59 2.27 1.69 13.16
N ILE A 60 2.84 1.69 11.96
CA ILE A 60 4.27 1.87 11.74
C ILE A 60 4.51 3.32 11.31
N LYS A 61 5.47 3.97 11.97
CA LYS A 61 6.01 5.28 11.61
C LYS A 61 7.40 5.07 11.00
N MET A 62 7.62 5.48 9.76
CA MET A 62 8.93 5.37 9.11
C MET A 62 9.17 6.45 8.08
N LYS A 63 10.42 6.60 7.62
CA LYS A 63 10.74 7.52 6.53
C LYS A 63 10.13 7.02 5.23
N SER A 64 9.54 7.92 4.45
CA SER A 64 8.98 7.60 3.13
C SER A 64 10.04 7.00 2.20
N LYS A 65 11.27 7.54 2.23
CA LYS A 65 12.39 7.06 1.41
C LYS A 65 12.78 5.62 1.71
N ASP A 66 12.81 5.25 3.00
CA ASP A 66 13.14 3.89 3.41
C ASP A 66 12.03 2.92 2.97
N TYR A 67 10.76 3.34 3.08
CA TYR A 67 9.62 2.57 2.61
C TYR A 67 9.70 2.30 1.10
N ILE A 68 9.95 3.33 0.29
CA ILE A 68 10.08 3.20 -1.17
C ILE A 68 11.27 2.29 -1.53
N MET A 69 12.39 2.39 -0.81
CA MET A 69 13.56 1.52 -1.03
C MET A 69 13.26 0.05 -0.72
N ILE A 70 12.49 -0.24 0.33
CA ILE A 70 12.14 -1.61 0.74
C ILE A 70 11.10 -2.22 -0.19
N ILE A 71 10.08 -1.44 -0.55
CA ILE A 71 8.94 -1.93 -1.33
C ILE A 71 9.23 -1.96 -2.83
N ASN A 72 10.08 -1.05 -3.30
CA ASN A 72 10.35 -0.83 -4.73
C ASN A 72 9.05 -0.73 -5.56
N PRO A 73 8.13 0.19 -5.23
CA PRO A 73 6.83 0.30 -5.90
C PRO A 73 6.93 0.97 -7.26
N VAL A 74 5.87 0.82 -8.06
CA VAL A 74 5.67 1.65 -9.25
C VAL A 74 5.13 3.01 -8.80
N LEU A 75 5.97 4.05 -8.95
CA LEU A 75 5.58 5.42 -8.64
C LEU A 75 4.69 6.00 -9.74
N ILE A 76 3.47 6.36 -9.36
CA ILE A 76 2.47 6.91 -10.28
C ILE A 76 1.95 8.24 -9.81
N ASP A 77 1.39 8.99 -10.74
CA ASP A 77 0.69 10.25 -10.47
C ASP A 77 -0.81 9.94 -10.52
N PHE A 78 -1.51 10.19 -9.40
CA PHE A 78 -2.95 10.02 -9.26
C PHE A 78 -3.63 11.39 -9.32
N SER A 79 -3.47 12.09 -10.44
CA SER A 79 -4.16 13.34 -10.76
C SER A 79 -5.59 13.09 -11.22
#